data_AF-A0A7V5ALV7-F1
#
_entry.id   AF-A0A7V5ALV7-F1
#
_cell.length_a   1.000
_cell.length_b   1.000
_cell.length_c   1.000
_cell.angle_alpha   90.00
_cell.angle_beta   90.00
_cell.angle_gamma   90.00
#
_symmetry.space_group_name_H-M   'P 1'
#
loop_
_entity.id
_entity.type
_entity.pdbx_description
1 polymer ?
#
loop_
_entity_poly.entity_id
_entity_poly.type
_entity_poly.pdbx_seq_one_letter_code
_entity_poly.pdbx_strand_id
1 'polypeptide(L)'
;MLALFAMSIVTLFLCKKPATLTIREAYLIVTLGWVTFSLLGALPFLISRHIPSFTDAFFETVSGFTTTGASILKDIEALPKSLLLWRNMTQWVGGMGVIALAVAVIPFLGIGGMQLFKAEVPGPIKDKLSPRISETAKILWGVYLLFTFAEVALLMVGGLSLFDALCTTFGTLATGGFTPTN
;
A
#
# COMPACT_ATOMS: atom_id res chain seq x y z
N MET A 1 -1.80 -12.40 -3.20
CA MET A 1 -2.36 -12.54 -1.84
C MET A 1 -1.85 -13.80 -1.14
N LEU A 2 -1.99 -15.01 -1.72
CA LEU A 2 -1.47 -16.26 -1.14
C LEU A 2 0.05 -16.25 -0.87
N ALA A 3 0.87 -15.69 -1.76
CA ALA A 3 2.32 -15.58 -1.55
C ALA A 3 2.69 -14.62 -0.40
N LEU A 4 1.95 -13.53 -0.23
CA LEU A 4 2.15 -12.57 0.86
C LEU A 4 1.70 -13.16 2.19
N PHE A 5 0.57 -13.88 2.18
CA PHE A 5 0.06 -14.60 3.34
C PHE A 5 1.00 -15.74 3.75
N ALA A 6 1.55 -16.49 2.79
CA ALA A 6 2.55 -17.52 3.03
C ALA A 6 3.86 -16.93 3.59
N MET A 7 4.34 -15.80 3.08
CA MET A 7 5.49 -15.12 3.67
C MET A 7 5.22 -14.61 5.09
N SER A 8 4.06 -14.00 5.35
CA SER A 8 3.68 -13.55 6.69
C SER A 8 3.57 -14.71 7.68
N ILE A 9 3.06 -15.85 7.24
CA ILE A 9 3.05 -17.10 8.01
C ILE A 9 4.49 -17.55 8.30
N VAL A 10 5.35 -17.63 7.28
CA VAL A 10 6.76 -18.04 7.43
C VAL A 10 7.53 -17.10 8.38
N THR A 11 7.29 -15.79 8.33
CA THR A 11 7.92 -14.83 9.26
C THR A 11 7.38 -14.96 10.69
N LEU A 12 6.08 -15.22 10.87
CA LEU A 12 5.48 -15.46 12.18
C LEU A 12 5.99 -16.75 12.85
N PHE A 13 6.31 -17.78 12.06
CA PHE A 13 6.82 -19.06 12.55
C PHE A 13 8.35 -19.08 12.76
N LEU A 14 9.12 -18.29 12.02
CA LEU A 14 10.60 -18.29 12.10
C LEU A 14 11.17 -17.20 13.03
N CYS A 15 10.49 -16.06 13.21
CA CYS A 15 10.99 -14.97 14.05
C CYS A 15 10.45 -15.07 15.49
N LYS A 16 11.34 -15.38 16.45
CA LYS A 16 11.07 -15.11 17.87
C LYS A 16 10.80 -13.62 18.04
N LYS A 17 9.70 -13.24 18.70
CA LYS A 17 9.38 -11.84 19.00
C LYS A 17 10.54 -11.22 19.79
N PRO A 18 11.32 -10.27 19.24
CA PRO A 18 12.28 -9.54 20.04
C PRO A 18 11.50 -8.71 21.08
N ALA A 19 12.03 -8.61 22.30
CA ALA A 19 11.36 -7.90 23.40
C ALA A 19 11.18 -6.40 23.10
N THR A 20 12.00 -5.84 22.21
CA THR A 20 11.97 -4.44 21.77
C THR A 20 12.56 -4.33 20.36
N LEU A 21 11.90 -3.57 19.48
CA LEU A 21 12.34 -3.31 18.11
C LEU A 21 13.21 -2.03 18.11
N THR A 22 14.44 -2.12 17.59
CA THR A 22 15.31 -0.96 17.44
C THR A 22 14.95 -0.15 16.18
N ILE A 23 15.32 1.13 16.13
CA ILE A 23 15.05 1.99 14.96
C ILE A 23 15.74 1.49 13.69
N ARG A 24 16.93 0.90 13.81
CA ARG A 24 17.67 0.31 12.67
C ARG A 24 16.92 -0.88 12.08
N GLU A 25 16.39 -1.75 12.94
CA GLU A 25 15.56 -2.88 12.52
C GLU A 25 14.25 -2.41 11.88
N ALA A 26 13.63 -1.34 12.40
CA ALA A 26 12.41 -0.77 11.81
C ALA A 26 12.66 -0.27 10.37
N TYR A 27 13.75 0.49 10.14
CA TYR A 27 14.10 0.93 8.78
C TYR A 27 14.40 -0.24 7.84
N LEU A 28 15.10 -1.27 8.33
CA LEU A 28 15.40 -2.46 7.56
C LEU A 28 14.12 -3.21 7.16
N ILE A 29 13.19 -3.41 8.11
CA ILE A 29 11.93 -4.11 7.88
C ILE A 29 11.07 -3.37 6.84
N VAL A 30 10.95 -2.05 6.94
CA VAL A 30 10.17 -1.26 5.98
C VAL A 30 10.78 -1.36 4.58
N THR A 31 12.10 -1.15 4.47
CA THR A 31 12.81 -1.18 3.19
C THR A 31 12.73 -2.56 2.52
N LEU A 32 13.04 -3.61 3.27
CA LEU A 32 12.95 -4.98 2.75
C LEU A 32 11.50 -5.38 2.46
N GLY A 33 10.53 -4.87 3.21
CA GLY A 33 9.11 -5.06 2.94
C GLY A 33 8.74 -4.58 1.54
N TRP A 34 9.02 -3.32 1.21
CA TRP A 34 8.72 -2.75 -0.11
C TRP A 34 9.43 -3.47 -1.26
N VAL A 35 10.72 -3.81 -1.09
CA VAL A 35 11.48 -4.58 -2.09
C VAL A 35 10.86 -5.95 -2.29
N THR A 36 10.52 -6.65 -1.20
CA THR A 36 9.96 -8.02 -1.30
C THR A 36 8.56 -8.01 -1.89
N PHE A 37 7.71 -7.05 -1.50
CA PHE A 37 6.38 -6.88 -2.12
C PHE A 37 6.51 -6.61 -3.63
N SER A 38 7.47 -5.78 -4.04
CA SER A 38 7.72 -5.48 -5.45
C SER A 38 8.24 -6.70 -6.23
N LEU A 39 9.14 -7.49 -5.64
CA LEU A 39 9.63 -8.73 -6.25
C LEU A 39 8.50 -9.75 -6.44
N LEU A 40 7.69 -9.97 -5.40
CA LEU A 40 6.57 -10.91 -5.47
C LEU A 40 5.45 -10.40 -6.38
N GLY A 41 5.24 -9.09 -6.43
CA GLY A 41 4.21 -8.51 -7.28
C GLY A 41 4.56 -8.46 -8.76
N ALA A 42 5.85 -8.63 -9.11
CA ALA A 42 6.29 -8.81 -10.48
C ALA A 42 5.97 -10.21 -11.04
N LEU A 43 5.76 -11.20 -10.16
CA LEU A 43 5.56 -12.60 -10.56
C LEU A 43 4.36 -12.80 -11.50
N PRO A 44 3.16 -12.22 -11.28
CA PRO A 44 2.04 -12.38 -12.21
C PRO A 44 2.36 -11.93 -13.63
N PHE A 45 3.14 -10.85 -13.80
CA PHE A 45 3.55 -10.36 -15.12
C PHE A 45 4.55 -11.29 -15.80
N LEU A 46 5.51 -11.84 -15.04
CA LEU A 46 6.53 -12.76 -15.54
C LEU A 46 5.97 -14.14 -15.88
N ILE A 47 5.14 -14.70 -15.00
CA ILE A 47 4.51 -16.03 -15.19
C ILE A 47 3.56 -16.00 -16.38
N SER A 48 2.78 -14.92 -16.52
CA SER A 48 1.86 -14.75 -17.65
C SER A 48 2.55 -14.38 -18.96
N ARG A 49 3.86 -14.05 -18.93
CA ARG A 49 4.68 -13.59 -20.07
C ARG A 49 4.20 -12.33 -20.79
N HIS A 50 3.31 -11.54 -20.17
CA HIS A 50 2.85 -10.27 -20.74
C HIS A 50 3.88 -9.14 -20.54
N ILE A 51 4.70 -9.24 -19.48
CA ILE A 51 5.92 -8.42 -19.32
C ILE A 51 7.07 -9.41 -19.06
N PRO A 52 7.71 -9.95 -20.11
CA PRO A 52 8.66 -11.05 -19.96
C PRO A 52 10.01 -10.61 -19.39
N SER A 53 10.36 -9.32 -19.54
CA SER A 53 11.57 -8.74 -18.97
C SER A 53 11.42 -8.57 -17.46
N PHE A 54 12.34 -9.15 -16.69
CA PHE A 54 12.36 -9.00 -15.23
C PHE A 54 12.44 -7.53 -14.80
N THR A 55 13.30 -6.74 -15.45
CA THR A 55 13.49 -5.32 -15.10
C THR A 55 12.21 -4.53 -15.32
N ASP A 56 11.48 -4.82 -16.41
CA ASP A 56 10.29 -4.09 -16.78
C ASP A 56 9.11 -4.49 -15.88
N ALA A 57 8.97 -5.78 -15.59
CA ALA A 57 7.95 -6.29 -14.65
C ALA A 57 8.20 -5.76 -13.23
N PHE A 58 9.47 -5.73 -12.81
CA PHE A 58 9.85 -5.17 -11.52
C PHE A 58 9.60 -3.65 -11.48
N PHE A 59 9.96 -2.91 -12.52
CA PHE A 59 9.69 -1.48 -12.63
C PHE A 59 8.19 -1.17 -12.56
N GLU A 60 7.37 -1.86 -13.35
CA GLU A 60 5.92 -1.69 -13.36
C GLU A 60 5.31 -1.93 -11.97
N THR A 61 5.82 -2.95 -11.27
CA THR A 61 5.35 -3.32 -9.93
C THR A 61 5.81 -2.33 -8.87
N VAL A 62 7.07 -1.88 -8.91
CA VAL A 62 7.59 -0.85 -7.99
C VAL A 62 6.77 0.42 -8.16
N SER A 63 6.60 0.89 -9.39
CA SER A 63 5.81 2.07 -9.72
C SER A 63 4.36 1.98 -9.21
N GLY A 64 3.76 0.78 -9.29
CA GLY A 64 2.47 0.49 -8.69
C GLY A 64 2.46 0.62 -7.17
N PHE A 65 3.28 -0.15 -6.45
CA PHE A 65 3.28 -0.12 -4.99
C PHE A 65 3.72 1.21 -4.38
N THR A 66 4.60 1.96 -5.03
CA THR A 66 5.00 3.29 -4.57
C THR A 66 4.04 4.40 -5.01
N THR A 67 2.93 4.04 -5.67
CA THR A 67 1.93 4.97 -6.22
C THR A 67 2.57 6.04 -7.11
N THR A 68 3.59 5.68 -7.89
CA THR A 68 4.29 6.60 -8.79
C THR A 68 3.53 6.79 -10.11
N GLY A 69 2.92 5.73 -10.64
CA GLY A 69 2.12 5.82 -11.86
C GLY A 69 2.88 5.78 -13.18
N ALA A 70 4.20 5.69 -13.15
CA ALA A 70 5.00 5.47 -14.36
C ALA A 70 4.75 4.06 -14.92
N SER A 71 4.62 3.92 -16.23
CA SER A 71 4.36 2.63 -16.88
C SER A 71 5.31 2.39 -18.05
N ILE A 72 5.75 1.14 -18.21
CA ILE A 72 6.48 0.68 -19.40
C ILE A 72 5.54 0.30 -20.55
N LEU A 73 4.25 0.12 -20.25
CA LEU A 73 3.24 -0.35 -21.20
C LEU A 73 2.80 0.82 -22.08
N LYS A 74 2.88 0.63 -23.40
CA LYS A 74 2.36 1.60 -24.38
C LYS A 74 0.90 1.36 -24.74
N ASP A 75 0.49 0.10 -24.70
CA ASP A 75 -0.89 -0.30 -24.91
C ASP A 75 -1.34 -1.09 -23.67
N ILE A 76 -2.02 -0.38 -22.77
CA ILE A 76 -2.51 -0.92 -21.50
C ILE A 76 -3.65 -1.91 -21.77
N GLU A 77 -4.53 -1.59 -22.72
CA GLU A 77 -5.75 -2.36 -23.01
C GLU A 77 -5.47 -3.76 -23.58
N ALA A 78 -4.27 -3.97 -24.15
CA ALA A 78 -3.80 -5.28 -24.58
C ALA A 78 -3.62 -6.28 -23.41
N LEU A 79 -3.51 -5.82 -22.17
CA LEU A 79 -3.41 -6.72 -21.02
C LEU A 79 -4.76 -7.39 -20.70
N PRO A 80 -4.75 -8.68 -20.32
CA PRO A 80 -5.94 -9.34 -19.83
C PRO A 80 -6.44 -8.65 -18.55
N LYS A 81 -7.77 -8.62 -18.38
CA LYS A 81 -8.45 -7.98 -17.24
C LYS A 81 -7.90 -8.38 -15.87
N SER A 82 -7.42 -9.62 -15.71
CA SER A 82 -6.79 -10.09 -14.47
C SER A 82 -5.49 -9.36 -14.15
N LEU A 83 -4.64 -9.08 -15.16
CA LEU A 83 -3.39 -8.34 -14.99
C LEU A 83 -3.65 -6.84 -14.84
N LEU A 84 -4.64 -6.30 -15.54
CA LEU A 84 -5.08 -4.92 -15.33
C LEU A 84 -5.57 -4.70 -13.89
N LEU A 85 -6.39 -5.62 -13.37
CA LEU A 85 -6.83 -5.55 -11.99
C LEU A 85 -5.65 -5.66 -11.02
N TRP A 86 -4.72 -6.60 -11.27
CA TRP A 86 -3.51 -6.75 -10.45
C TRP A 86 -2.69 -5.47 -10.42
N ARG A 87 -2.39 -4.91 -11.59
CA ARG A 87 -1.64 -3.66 -11.78
C ARG A 87 -2.26 -2.52 -10.98
N ASN A 88 -3.55 -2.24 -11.17
CA ASN A 88 -4.23 -1.15 -10.46
C ASN A 88 -4.32 -1.42 -8.95
N MET A 89 -4.57 -2.66 -8.54
CA MET A 89 -4.61 -3.04 -7.12
C MET A 89 -3.27 -2.83 -6.40
N THR A 90 -2.13 -2.93 -7.09
CA THR A 90 -0.84 -2.61 -6.46
C THR A 90 -0.78 -1.15 -5.97
N GLN A 91 -1.37 -0.20 -6.70
CA GLN A 91 -1.49 1.19 -6.24
C GLN A 91 -2.41 1.30 -5.04
N TRP A 92 -3.57 0.65 -5.06
CA TRP A 92 -4.49 0.67 -3.92
C TRP A 92 -3.87 0.13 -2.63
N VAL A 93 -3.14 -0.99 -2.72
CA VAL A 93 -2.40 -1.55 -1.58
C VAL A 93 -1.23 -0.65 -1.16
N GLY A 94 -0.51 -0.09 -2.14
CA GLY A 94 0.60 0.84 -1.95
C GLY A 94 0.19 2.11 -1.21
N GLY A 95 -0.90 2.74 -1.64
CA GLY A 95 -1.44 3.97 -1.05
C GLY A 95 -1.78 3.79 0.42
N MET A 96 -2.44 2.69 0.78
CA MET A 96 -2.69 2.35 2.19
C MET A 96 -1.38 2.08 2.96
N GLY A 97 -0.39 1.45 2.32
CA GLY A 97 0.94 1.26 2.90
C GLY A 97 1.64 2.58 3.26
N VAL A 98 1.59 3.57 2.36
CA VAL A 98 2.18 4.90 2.57
C VAL A 98 1.42 5.67 3.66
N ILE A 99 0.08 5.63 3.65
CA ILE A 99 -0.75 6.25 4.70
C ILE A 99 -0.41 5.68 6.09
N ALA A 100 -0.31 4.35 6.20
CA ALA A 100 0.04 3.69 7.44
C ALA A 100 1.45 4.07 7.92
N LEU A 101 2.42 4.14 7.00
CA LEU A 101 3.78 4.56 7.30
C LEU A 101 3.83 6.02 7.78
N ALA A 102 3.11 6.92 7.13
CA ALA A 102 3.02 8.32 7.50
C ALA A 102 2.53 8.46 8.94
N VAL A 103 1.43 7.79 9.32
CA VAL A 103 0.89 7.83 10.68
C VAL A 103 1.83 7.21 11.71
N ALA A 104 2.60 6.19 11.34
CA ALA A 104 3.61 5.62 12.22
C ALA A 104 4.81 6.55 12.45
N VAL A 105 5.23 7.33 11.43
CA VAL A 105 6.45 8.15 11.45
C VAL A 105 6.21 9.58 11.94
N ILE A 106 5.10 10.21 11.57
CA ILE A 106 4.74 11.60 11.92
C ILE A 106 4.92 11.91 13.43
N PRO A 107 4.47 11.05 14.37
CA PRO A 107 4.67 11.24 15.81
C PRO A 107 6.12 11.45 16.22
N PHE A 108 7.06 10.78 15.54
CA PHE A 108 8.50 10.83 15.86
C PHE A 108 9.19 12.05 15.26
N LEU A 109 8.65 12.62 14.17
CA LEU A 109 9.18 13.83 13.54
C LEU A 109 8.83 15.11 14.31
N GLY A 110 8.01 15.02 15.35
CA GLY A 110 7.61 16.17 16.18
C GLY A 110 6.61 17.12 15.48
N ILE A 111 6.27 16.86 14.23
CA ILE A 111 5.34 17.63 13.40
C ILE A 111 3.93 17.04 13.62
N GLY A 112 3.25 17.44 14.70
CA GLY A 112 1.92 16.87 14.99
C GLY A 112 1.32 17.18 16.36
N GLY A 113 1.77 18.25 17.01
CA GLY A 113 1.21 18.70 18.29
C GLY A 113 1.56 17.83 19.51
N MET A 114 2.38 16.77 19.36
CA MET A 114 2.86 15.96 20.49
C MET A 114 3.63 16.81 21.53
N GLN A 115 4.27 17.89 21.08
CA GLN A 115 4.90 18.87 21.98
C GLN A 115 3.88 19.73 22.74
N LEU A 116 2.76 20.12 22.12
CA LEU A 116 1.66 20.83 22.81
C LEU A 116 0.97 19.91 23.82
N PHE A 117 0.71 18.65 23.46
CA PHE A 117 0.05 17.70 24.35
C PHE A 117 0.90 17.33 25.57
N LYS A 118 2.24 17.24 25.40
CA LYS A 118 3.17 17.11 26.53
C LYS A 118 3.19 18.33 27.45
N ALA A 119 2.82 19.51 26.95
CA ALA A 119 2.76 20.73 27.72
C ALA A 119 1.44 20.91 28.51
N GLU A 120 0.33 20.31 28.04
CA GLU A 120 -1.01 20.50 28.64
C GLU A 120 -1.43 19.42 29.66
N VAL A 121 -0.73 18.29 29.78
CA VAL A 121 -1.13 17.20 30.70
C VAL A 121 -0.19 17.12 31.91
N PRO A 122 -0.67 17.46 33.13
CA PRO A 122 0.11 17.28 34.35
C PRO A 122 0.00 15.82 34.83
N GLY A 123 1.07 15.03 34.67
CA GLY A 123 1.17 13.69 35.27
C GLY A 123 1.97 12.68 34.44
N PRO A 124 2.41 11.55 35.05
CA PRO A 124 3.23 10.57 34.36
C PRO A 124 2.41 9.83 33.29
N ILE A 125 2.70 10.13 32.04
CA ILE A 125 2.07 9.52 30.87
C ILE A 125 2.49 8.05 30.84
N LYS A 126 1.55 7.11 31.05
CA LYS A 126 1.78 5.72 30.64
C LYS A 126 1.80 5.69 29.12
N ASP A 127 2.98 5.90 28.56
CA ASP A 127 3.30 5.87 27.13
C ASP A 127 2.96 4.51 26.54
N LYS A 128 1.73 4.37 26.05
CA LYS A 128 1.38 3.31 25.12
C LYS A 128 1.04 3.96 23.78
N LEU A 129 2.08 4.45 23.10
CA LEU A 129 2.01 4.92 21.71
C LEU A 129 1.56 3.79 20.75
N SER A 130 1.93 2.53 21.05
CA SER A 130 1.59 1.37 20.22
C SER A 130 0.09 1.07 20.06
N PRO A 131 -0.77 1.03 21.11
CA PRO A 131 -2.21 0.84 20.92
C PRO A 131 -2.88 2.00 20.17
N ARG A 132 -2.40 3.24 20.33
CA ARG A 132 -2.96 4.40 19.61
C ARG A 132 -2.68 4.35 18.10
N ILE A 133 -1.47 3.94 17.69
CA ILE A 133 -1.14 3.76 16.25
C ILE A 133 -2.04 2.69 15.61
N SER A 134 -2.30 1.58 16.33
CA SER A 134 -3.19 0.53 15.84
C SER A 134 -4.64 1.00 15.69
N GLU A 135 -5.14 1.83 16.61
CA GLU A 135 -6.48 2.43 16.52
C GLU A 135 -6.58 3.40 15.34
N THR A 136 -5.61 4.30 15.17
CA THR A 136 -5.58 5.22 14.03
C THR A 136 -5.52 4.46 12.70
N ALA A 137 -4.72 3.40 12.61
CA ALA A 137 -4.64 2.57 11.41
C ALA A 137 -5.99 1.92 11.05
N LYS A 138 -6.78 1.47 12.04
CA LYS A 138 -8.12 0.91 11.79
C LYS A 138 -9.09 1.95 11.26
N ILE A 139 -9.07 3.16 11.83
CA ILE A 139 -9.91 4.27 11.37
C ILE A 139 -9.56 4.62 9.93
N LEU A 140 -8.27 4.75 9.62
CA LEU A 140 -7.81 5.07 8.27
C LEU A 140 -8.19 3.99 7.26
N TRP A 141 -8.09 2.71 7.61
CA TRP A 141 -8.60 1.63 6.77
C TRP A 141 -10.10 1.74 6.50
N GLY A 142 -10.89 2.07 7.53
CA GLY A 142 -12.33 2.29 7.39
C GLY A 142 -12.64 3.44 6.42
N VAL A 143 -11.96 4.57 6.57
CA VAL A 143 -12.10 5.74 5.69
C VAL A 143 -11.65 5.43 4.26
N TYR A 144 -10.53 4.72 4.10
CA TYR A 144 -9.99 4.33 2.79
C TYR A 144 -10.97 3.42 2.04
N LEU A 145 -11.55 2.43 2.72
CA LEU A 145 -12.58 1.58 2.13
C LEU A 145 -13.88 2.34 1.82
N LEU A 146 -14.32 3.23 2.72
CA LEU A 146 -15.49 4.06 2.49
C LEU A 146 -15.34 4.89 1.20
N PHE A 147 -14.20 5.57 1.04
CA PHE A 147 -13.94 6.35 -0.17
C PHE A 147 -13.78 5.46 -1.40
N THR A 148 -13.16 4.28 -1.27
CA THR A 148 -13.10 3.29 -2.37
C THR A 148 -14.51 2.95 -2.87
N PHE A 149 -15.44 2.57 -1.99
CA PHE A 149 -16.80 2.22 -2.39
C PHE A 149 -17.59 3.41 -2.93
N ALA A 150 -17.43 4.58 -2.31
CA ALA A 150 -18.09 5.80 -2.77
C ALA A 150 -17.63 6.19 -4.18
N GLU A 151 -16.32 6.16 -4.45
CA GLU A 151 -15.76 6.49 -5.75
C GLU A 151 -16.17 5.49 -6.84
N VAL A 152 -16.12 4.18 -6.55
CA VAL A 152 -16.62 3.15 -7.48
C VAL A 152 -18.08 3.42 -7.85
N ALA A 153 -18.94 3.69 -6.87
CA ALA A 153 -20.36 3.98 -7.11
C ALA A 153 -20.56 5.24 -7.97
N LEU A 154 -19.83 6.32 -7.68
CA LEU A 154 -19.89 7.56 -8.45
C LEU A 154 -19.42 7.37 -9.89
N LEU A 155 -18.32 6.63 -10.11
CA LEU A 155 -17.80 6.33 -11.44
C LEU A 155 -18.76 5.45 -12.25
N MET A 156 -19.43 4.49 -11.61
CA MET A 156 -20.47 3.68 -12.27
C MET A 156 -21.69 4.52 -12.67
N VAL A 157 -22.11 5.48 -11.83
CA VAL A 157 -23.15 6.47 -12.19
C VAL A 157 -22.69 7.34 -13.37
N GLY A 158 -21.38 7.63 -13.44
CA GLY A 158 -20.75 8.31 -14.58
C GLY A 158 -20.67 7.48 -15.86
N GLY A 159 -21.12 6.23 -15.86
CA GLY A 159 -21.20 5.37 -17.06
C GLY A 159 -20.04 4.39 -17.25
N LEU A 160 -19.09 4.32 -16.31
CA LEU A 160 -18.02 3.32 -16.34
C LEU A 160 -18.55 1.93 -15.99
N SER A 161 -17.97 0.89 -16.61
CA SER A 161 -18.22 -0.48 -16.19
C SER A 161 -17.69 -0.70 -14.78
N LEU A 162 -18.24 -1.67 -14.02
CA LEU A 162 -17.75 -1.99 -12.67
C LEU A 162 -16.23 -2.26 -12.65
N PHE A 163 -15.72 -2.93 -13.69
CA PHE A 163 -14.30 -3.26 -13.79
C PHE A 163 -13.45 -1.99 -13.97
N ASP A 164 -13.87 -1.10 -14.85
CA ASP A 164 -13.11 0.13 -15.11
C ASP A 164 -13.21 1.09 -13.92
N ALA A 165 -14.40 1.20 -13.32
CA ALA A 165 -14.62 1.98 -12.10
C ALA A 165 -13.72 1.49 -10.95
N LEU A 166 -13.58 0.17 -10.74
CA LEU A 166 -12.67 -0.39 -9.74
C LEU A 166 -11.21 -0.06 -10.03
N CYS A 167 -10.75 -0.31 -11.27
CA CYS A 167 -9.37 -0.06 -11.64
C CYS A 167 -9.01 1.42 -11.51
N THR A 168 -9.87 2.31 -12.00
CA THR A 168 -9.67 3.76 -11.88
C THR A 168 -9.66 4.21 -10.42
N THR A 169 -10.62 3.74 -9.59
CA THR A 169 -10.66 4.06 -8.15
C THR A 169 -9.37 3.67 -7.44
N PHE A 170 -8.82 2.50 -7.78
CA PHE A 170 -7.57 2.03 -7.17
C PHE A 170 -6.38 2.95 -7.46
N GLY A 171 -6.35 3.57 -8.65
CA GLY A 171 -5.31 4.51 -9.02
C GLY A 171 -5.52 5.92 -8.46
N THR A 172 -6.75 6.42 -8.47
CA THR A 172 -7.09 7.78 -8.01
C THR A 172 -7.01 7.91 -6.50
N LEU A 173 -7.60 6.98 -5.74
CA LEU A 173 -7.60 7.02 -4.29
C LEU A 173 -6.19 6.90 -3.70
N ALA A 174 -5.33 6.13 -4.36
CA ALA A 174 -3.93 5.98 -4.01
C ALA A 174 -3.05 7.14 -4.51
N THR A 175 -3.62 8.11 -5.23
CA THR A 175 -2.89 9.21 -5.90
C THR A 175 -1.80 8.74 -6.87
N GLY A 176 -1.95 7.54 -7.43
CA GLY A 176 -0.95 6.91 -8.29
C GLY A 176 -1.25 6.98 -9.78
N GLY A 177 -2.51 7.15 -10.21
CA GLY A 177 -2.84 7.43 -11.61
C GLY A 177 -2.77 6.26 -12.60
N PHE A 178 -2.67 5.00 -12.16
CA PHE A 178 -2.93 3.87 -13.05
C PHE A 178 -4.41 3.81 -13.45
N THR A 179 -4.65 3.49 -14.72
CA THR A 179 -5.97 3.29 -15.32
C THR A 179 -5.99 1.98 -16.12
N PRO A 180 -7.18 1.40 -16.39
CA PRO A 180 -7.33 0.22 -17.23
C PRO A 180 -7.31 0.54 -18.74
N THR A 181 -7.40 1.82 -19.10
CA THR A 181 -7.42 2.36 -20.47
C THR A 181 -6.25 3.29 -20.70
N ASN A 182 -5.89 3.50 -21.97
CA ASN A 182 -4.81 4.41 -22.39
C ASN A 182 -5.18 5.88 -22.26
#